data_AF-A0A1Q6WCK8-F1
#
_entry.id   AF-A0A1Q6WCK8-F1
#
_cell.length_a   1.000
_cell.length_b   1.000
_cell.length_c   1.000
_cell.angle_alpha   90.00
_cell.angle_beta   90.00
_cell.angle_gamma   90.00
#
_symmetry.space_group_name_H-M   'P 1'
#
loop_
_entity.id
_entity.type
_entity.pdbx_description
1 polymer ?
#
loop_
_entity_poly.entity_id
_entity_poly.type
_entity_poly.pdbx_seq_one_letter_code
_entity_poly.pdbx_strand_id
1 'polypeptide(L)' 'MAVQKSRKTPSRRGMHRSHDALAQPALSTDPQSGETHLRHRITPDGFYRGRRVLEKPAETEDKE' A
#
# COMPACT_ATOMS: atom_id res chain seq x y z
N MET A 1 34.93 -8.25 -25.06
CA MET A 1 33.74 -7.83 -24.29
C MET A 1 33.28 -6.49 -24.81
N ALA A 2 31.97 -6.27 -24.96
CA ALA A 2 31.46 -4.96 -25.33
C ALA A 2 31.46 -4.05 -24.11
N VAL A 3 32.09 -2.88 -24.23
CA VAL A 3 32.12 -1.84 -23.20
C VAL A 3 31.58 -0.54 -23.80
N GLN A 4 30.88 0.25 -22.99
CA GLN A 4 30.46 1.57 -23.43
C GLN A 4 31.69 2.45 -23.69
N LYS A 5 31.69 3.18 -24.81
CA LYS A 5 32.76 4.13 -25.14
C LYS A 5 32.71 5.40 -24.28
N SER A 6 31.52 5.80 -23.84
CA SER A 6 31.30 7.03 -23.09
C SER A 6 30.24 6.88 -22.01
N ARG A 7 30.27 7.79 -21.03
CA ARG A 7 29.29 7.87 -19.95
C ARG A 7 27.93 8.35 -20.48
N LYS A 8 26.85 7.68 -20.08
CA LYS A 8 25.48 8.13 -20.36
C LYS A 8 25.15 9.41 -19.60
N THR A 9 24.48 10.35 -20.25
CA THR A 9 24.08 11.63 -19.63
C THR A 9 23.03 11.41 -18.52
N PRO A 10 22.98 12.29 -17.50
CA PRO A 10 21.96 12.20 -16.45
C PRO A 10 20.53 12.28 -17.00
N SER A 11 20.29 13.07 -18.05
CA SER A 11 19.00 13.18 -18.73
C SER A 11 18.53 11.84 -19.30
N ARG A 12 19.39 11.12 -20.04
CA ARG A 12 19.04 9.79 -20.59
C ARG A 12 18.75 8.78 -19.50
N ARG A 13 19.51 8.81 -18.40
CA ARG A 13 19.26 7.95 -17.23
C ARG A 13 17.92 8.28 -16.58
N GLY A 14 17.60 9.57 -16.41
CA GLY A 14 16.33 10.03 -15.85
C GLY A 14 15.13 9.61 -16.69
N MET A 15 15.21 9.77 -18.02
CA MET A 15 14.19 9.30 -18.96
C MET A 15 14.04 7.78 -18.95
N HIS A 16 15.13 7.03 -18.76
CA HIS A 16 15.04 5.58 -18.64
C HIS A 16 14.31 5.16 -17.35
N ARG A 17 14.53 5.89 -16.25
CA ARG A 17 13.93 5.60 -14.94
C ARG A 17 12.61 6.33 -14.70
N SER A 18 12.05 7.00 -15.70
CA SER A 18 10.82 7.80 -15.53
C SER A 18 9.59 6.94 -15.21
N HIS A 19 9.66 5.65 -15.54
CA HIS A 19 8.58 4.68 -15.30
C HIS A 19 8.80 3.83 -14.04
N ASP A 20 9.88 4.04 -13.29
CA ASP A 20 10.25 3.22 -12.12
C ASP A 20 9.47 3.63 -10.84
N ALA A 21 8.36 4.36 -10.98
CA ALA A 21 7.55 4.80 -9.84
C ALA A 21 6.56 3.71 -9.39
N LEU A 22 6.41 3.54 -8.07
CA LEU A 22 5.41 2.66 -7.49
C LEU A 22 4.07 3.39 -7.35
N ALA A 23 2.97 2.70 -7.66
CA ALA A 23 1.63 3.21 -7.44
C ALA A 23 1.19 3.02 -5.99
N GLN A 24 0.56 4.03 -5.41
CA GLN A 24 -0.06 3.93 -4.09
C GLN A 24 -1.34 3.08 -4.16
N PRO A 25 -1.64 2.26 -3.14
CA PRO A 25 -2.89 1.53 -3.08
C PRO A 25 -4.08 2.47 -2.83
N ALA A 26 -5.26 2.07 -3.29
CA ALA A 26 -6.50 2.80 -3.01
C ALA A 26 -6.96 2.53 -1.56
N LEU A 27 -6.89 3.56 -0.73
CA LEU A 27 -7.34 3.55 0.67
C LEU A 27 -8.70 4.23 0.81
N SER A 28 -9.51 3.75 1.75
CA SER A 28 -10.81 4.31 2.13
C SER A 28 -10.94 4.30 3.65
N THR A 29 -11.74 5.20 4.19
CA THR A 29 -12.06 5.23 5.63
C THR A 29 -13.41 4.56 5.88
N ASP A 30 -13.50 3.69 6.89
CA ASP A 30 -14.80 3.14 7.30
C ASP A 30 -15.59 4.21 8.09
N PRO A 31 -16.90 4.38 7.81
CA PRO A 31 -17.70 5.43 8.45
C PRO A 31 -18.02 5.18 9.93
N GLN A 32 -17.99 3.93 10.41
CA GLN A 32 -18.37 3.57 11.77
C GLN A 32 -17.15 3.50 12.69
N SER A 33 -16.09 2.81 12.26
CA SER A 33 -14.86 2.68 13.07
C SER A 33 -13.88 3.83 12.86
N GLY A 34 -13.99 4.58 11.77
CA GLY A 34 -13.06 5.65 11.41
C GLY A 34 -11.68 5.16 10.94
N GLU A 35 -11.47 3.84 10.90
CA GLU A 35 -10.20 3.25 10.49
C GLU A 35 -10.00 3.27 8.97
N THR A 36 -8.74 3.33 8.54
CA THR A 36 -8.39 3.28 7.12
C THR A 36 -8.21 1.82 6.69
N HIS A 37 -8.89 1.45 5.61
CA HIS A 37 -8.81 0.12 5.03
C HIS A 37 -8.56 0.20 3.52
N LEU A 38 -8.11 -0.91 2.93
CA LEU A 38 -8.03 -1.03 1.47
C LEU A 38 -9.44 -0.99 0.88
N ARG A 39 -9.60 -0.29 -0.24
CA ARG A 39 -10.91 -0.16 -0.90
C ARG A 39 -11.50 -1.54 -1.19
N HIS A 40 -12.75 -1.74 -0.80
CA HIS A 40 -13.49 -3.00 -0.90
C HIS A 40 -12.97 -4.18 -0.04
N ARG A 41 -12.08 -3.93 0.92
CA ARG A 41 -11.69 -4.93 1.92
C ARG A 41 -12.29 -4.60 3.28
N ILE A 42 -12.34 -5.61 4.15
CA ILE A 42 -12.76 -5.48 5.54
C ILE A 42 -11.64 -4.77 6.32
N THR A 43 -12.03 -3.92 7.24
CA THR A 43 -11.18 -3.22 8.20
C THR A 43 -10.55 -4.21 9.20
N PRO A 44 -9.36 -3.94 9.80
CA PRO A 44 -8.77 -4.82 10.82
C PRO A 44 -9.71 -5.12 12.00
N ASP A 45 -10.50 -4.13 12.42
CA ASP A 45 -11.53 -4.29 13.46
C ASP A 45 -12.76 -5.11 13.02
N GLY A 46 -12.78 -5.65 11.80
CA GLY A 46 -13.86 -6.50 11.31
C GLY A 46 -15.06 -5.74 10.74
N PHE A 47 -14.93 -4.44 10.47
CA PHE A 47 -16.00 -3.63 9.86
C PHE A 47 -15.91 -3.58 8.33
N TYR A 48 -17.08 -3.57 7.68
CA TYR A 48 -17.21 -3.30 6.25
C TYR A 48 -18.50 -2.55 5.97
N ARG A 49 -18.39 -1.38 5.34
CA ARG A 49 -19.55 -0.52 5.01
C ARG A 49 -20.41 -0.22 6.24
N GLY A 50 -19.76 0.05 7.38
CA GLY A 50 -20.42 0.36 8.65
C GLY A 50 -21.09 -0.81 9.37
N ARG A 51 -20.98 -2.04 8.86
CA ARG A 51 -21.47 -3.25 9.52
C ARG A 51 -20.31 -4.06 10.07
N ARG A 52 -20.47 -4.61 11.28
CA ARG A 52 -19.52 -5.58 11.83
C ARG A 52 -19.74 -6.92 11.13
N VAL A 53 -18.72 -7.36 10.39
CA VAL A 53 -18.74 -8.62 9.62
C VAL A 53 -18.02 -9.73 10.37
N LEU A 54 -16.96 -9.39 11.11
CA LEU A 54 -16.25 -10.33 11.97
C LEU A 54 -16.45 -9.93 13.43
N GLU A 55 -16.73 -10.92 14.27
CA GLU A 55 -16.62 -10.76 15.72
C GLU A 55 -15.14 -10.87 16.08
N LYS A 56 -14.62 -9.86 16.80
CA LYS A 56 -13.22 -9.84 17.23
C LYS A 56 -13.00 -11.08 18.11
N PRO A 57 -12.07 -12.00 17.78
CA PRO A 57 -11.69 -13.06 18.71
C PRO A 57 -11.12 -12.40 19.97
N ALA A 58 -11.41 -12.99 21.14
CA ALA A 58 -10.93 -12.50 22.43
C ALA A 58 -9.42 -12.22 22.37
N GLU A 59 -9.04 -11.03 22.82
CA GLU A 59 -7.69 -10.50 22.74
C GLU A 59 -6.69 -11.50 23.34
N THR A 60 -5.77 -12.00 22.51
CA THR A 60 -4.53 -12.57 23.04
C THR A 60 -3.58 -11.37 23.15
N GLU A 61 -3.39 -10.89 24.38
CA GLU A 61 -2.38 -9.88 24.69
C GLU A 61 -0.99 -10.48 24.43
N ASP A 62 -0.45 -10.33 23.22
CA ASP A 62 0.98 -10.49 23.00
C ASP A 62 1.68 -9.17 23.37
N LYS A 63 1.97 -9.05 24.67
CA LYS A 63 2.99 -8.14 25.20
C LYS A 63 4.35 -8.83 25.05
N GLU A 64 5.20 -8.32 24.15
CA GLU A 64 6.67 -8.18 24.31
C GLU A 64 7.28 -7.34 23.21
#